data_AF-A0A8X6S825-F1
#
_entry.id   AF-A0A8X6S825-F1
#
_cell.length_a   1.000
_cell.length_b   1.000
_cell.length_c   1.000
_cell.angle_alpha   90.00
_cell.angle_beta   90.00
_cell.angle_gamma   90.00
#
_symmetry.space_group_name_H-M   'P 1'
#
loop_
_entity.id
_entity.type
_entity.pdbx_description
1 polymer ?
#
loop_
_entity_poly.entity_id
_entity_poly.type
_entity_poly.pdbx_seq_one_letter_code
_entity_poly.pdbx_strand_id
1 'polypeptide(L)'
;MALSTIARIFDSLGLLGPIITWAKIFMQRLWLLELGWSNELPFKEEKEWRRFIDSLEAANNASIDRCIVIHRADSIELHAFSDASEKAYGSSIYLKSISALGEVKVCLVTSKSRVSPLKQISIPRLELSVHFWSDSTVVISRIHQESRELKTFVANRVSKIHQLSSRDQWHHIASEQNPADVLSRGLLPEELRDDSLWWHGPELLLQSTYSTTVIVEPTQRDDFDCELRVSERTLETSLLTSKNFDFSTILWTFIIIILK
;
A
#
# COMPACT_ATOMS: atom_id res chain seq x y z
N MET A 1 11.53 -26.12 -4.27
CA MET A 1 10.36 -26.22 -3.36
C MET A 1 9.69 -24.87 -3.06
N ALA A 2 10.43 -23.83 -2.65
CA ALA A 2 9.81 -22.57 -2.18
C ALA A 2 8.82 -21.91 -3.17
N LEU A 3 9.25 -21.59 -4.40
CA LEU A 3 8.41 -20.94 -5.42
C LEU A 3 7.06 -21.65 -5.63
N SER A 4 7.07 -22.98 -5.73
CA SER A 4 5.86 -23.80 -5.93
C SER A 4 4.88 -23.75 -4.76
N THR A 5 5.32 -23.43 -3.54
CA THR A 5 4.41 -23.21 -2.40
C THR A 5 3.89 -21.78 -2.37
N ILE A 6 4.72 -20.79 -2.71
CA ILE A 6 4.31 -19.38 -2.77
C ILE A 6 3.24 -19.18 -3.86
N ALA A 7 3.40 -19.85 -5.01
CA ALA A 7 2.41 -19.88 -6.08
C ALA A 7 1.09 -20.60 -5.73
N ARG A 8 1.00 -21.26 -4.56
CA ARG A 8 -0.24 -21.86 -4.03
C ARG A 8 -0.98 -20.96 -3.04
N ILE A 9 -0.38 -19.85 -2.61
CA ILE A 9 -1.05 -18.84 -1.77
C ILE A 9 -1.97 -18.03 -2.67
N PHE A 10 -3.26 -18.37 -2.71
CA PHE A 10 -4.25 -17.68 -3.51
C PHE A 10 -4.89 -16.55 -2.70
N ASP A 11 -4.69 -15.31 -3.17
CA ASP A 11 -5.28 -14.11 -2.57
C ASP A 11 -5.68 -13.15 -3.70
N SER A 12 -6.99 -13.05 -3.95
CA SER A 12 -7.56 -12.21 -5.00
C SER A 12 -7.79 -10.76 -4.57
N LEU A 13 -7.71 -10.47 -3.26
CA LEU A 13 -8.02 -9.15 -2.69
C LEU A 13 -6.78 -8.47 -2.07
N GLY A 14 -5.72 -9.23 -1.76
CA GLY A 14 -4.54 -8.73 -1.06
C GLY A 14 -4.67 -8.77 0.47
N LEU A 15 -5.62 -9.53 1.03
CA LEU A 15 -5.85 -9.61 2.48
C LEU A 15 -4.74 -10.38 3.20
N LEU A 16 -4.09 -11.33 2.51
CA LEU A 16 -2.87 -12.02 2.94
C LEU A 16 -1.60 -11.31 2.40
N GLY A 17 -1.74 -10.05 1.98
CA GLY A 17 -0.68 -9.23 1.38
C GLY A 17 0.66 -9.29 2.13
N PRO A 18 0.70 -9.10 3.47
CA PRO A 18 1.95 -9.16 4.24
C PRO A 18 2.65 -10.54 4.22
N ILE A 19 1.89 -11.65 4.26
CA ILE A 19 2.43 -13.01 4.11
C ILE A 19 3.06 -13.19 2.71
N ILE A 20 2.38 -12.68 1.69
CA ILE A 20 2.83 -12.74 0.31
C ILE A 20 4.04 -11.80 0.08
N THR A 21 4.12 -10.65 0.75
CA THR A 21 5.32 -9.79 0.76
C THR A 21 6.49 -10.49 1.41
N TRP A 22 6.31 -11.07 2.61
CA TRP A 22 7.36 -11.83 3.29
C TRP A 22 7.92 -12.93 2.38
N ALA A 23 7.04 -13.68 1.73
CA ALA A 23 7.40 -14.74 0.79
C ALA A 23 8.15 -14.23 -0.46
N LYS A 24 7.75 -13.08 -1.03
CA LYS A 24 8.48 -12.41 -2.13
C LYS A 24 9.89 -11.99 -1.70
N ILE A 25 10.02 -11.39 -0.51
CA ILE A 25 11.31 -10.96 0.06
C ILE A 25 12.20 -12.18 0.36
N PHE A 26 11.64 -13.28 0.87
CA PHE A 26 12.37 -14.54 1.04
C PHE A 26 12.90 -15.08 -0.30
N MET A 27 12.08 -15.11 -1.35
CA MET A 27 12.53 -15.51 -2.70
C MET A 27 13.64 -14.62 -3.25
N GLN A 28 13.54 -13.29 -3.06
CA GLN A 28 14.58 -12.36 -3.47
C GLN A 28 15.91 -12.63 -2.74
N ARG A 29 15.86 -12.96 -1.45
CA ARG A 29 17.04 -13.40 -0.69
C ARG A 29 17.66 -14.69 -1.25
N LEU A 30 16.85 -15.68 -1.63
CA LEU A 30 17.36 -16.91 -2.25
C LEU A 30 18.05 -16.65 -3.61
N TRP A 31 17.53 -15.72 -4.41
CA TRP A 31 18.17 -15.34 -5.69
C TRP A 31 19.51 -14.63 -5.48
N LEU A 32 19.65 -13.82 -4.42
CA LEU A 32 20.93 -13.20 -4.04
C LEU A 32 21.96 -14.19 -3.47
N LEU A 33 21.56 -15.41 -3.16
CA LEU A 33 22.45 -16.53 -2.81
C LEU A 33 22.81 -17.42 -4.02
N GLU A 34 22.38 -17.04 -5.23
CA GLU A 34 22.62 -17.74 -6.50
C GLU A 34 22.21 -19.24 -6.51
N LEU A 35 21.27 -19.63 -5.62
CA LEU A 35 20.84 -21.01 -5.44
C LEU A 35 19.98 -21.50 -6.62
N GLY A 36 20.42 -22.61 -7.24
CA GLY A 36 19.66 -23.32 -8.27
C GLY A 36 18.49 -24.14 -7.71
N TRP A 37 17.58 -24.54 -8.59
CA TRP A 37 16.31 -25.22 -8.24
C TRP A 37 16.45 -26.53 -7.45
N SER A 38 17.62 -27.17 -7.54
CA SER A 38 17.93 -28.45 -6.90
C SER A 38 18.95 -28.32 -5.75
N ASN A 39 19.39 -27.11 -5.40
CA ASN A 39 20.28 -26.90 -4.27
C ASN A 39 19.51 -26.94 -2.95
N GLU A 40 20.15 -27.50 -1.92
CA GLU A 40 19.66 -27.42 -0.55
C GLU A 40 19.74 -25.97 -0.04
N LEU A 41 18.80 -25.58 0.82
CA LEU A 41 18.83 -24.27 1.47
C LEU A 41 19.90 -24.27 2.58
N PRO A 42 20.70 -23.19 2.74
CA PRO A 42 21.54 -23.05 3.92
C PRO A 42 20.70 -23.09 5.19
N PHE A 43 21.26 -23.62 6.28
CA PHE A 43 20.53 -23.94 7.52
C PHE A 43 19.68 -22.79 8.08
N LYS A 44 20.11 -21.54 7.92
CA LYS A 44 19.37 -20.35 8.36
C LYS A 44 18.10 -20.15 7.53
N GLU A 45 18.25 -20.09 6.20
CA GLU A 45 17.15 -19.91 5.25
C GLU A 45 16.20 -21.12 5.27
N GLU A 46 16.72 -22.34 5.46
CA GLU A 46 15.90 -23.54 5.65
C GLU A 46 15.05 -23.45 6.93
N LYS A 47 15.62 -22.97 8.04
CA LYS A 47 14.91 -22.79 9.32
C LYS A 47 13.86 -21.67 9.24
N GLU A 48 14.18 -20.53 8.62
CA GLU A 48 13.20 -19.47 8.34
C GLU A 48 12.06 -19.99 7.45
N TRP A 49 12.39 -20.78 6.41
CA TRP A 49 11.39 -21.36 5.51
C TRP A 49 10.49 -22.38 6.19
N ARG A 50 11.03 -23.27 7.04
CA ARG A 50 10.20 -24.20 7.84
C ARG A 50 9.22 -23.44 8.72
N ARG A 51 9.66 -22.46 9.53
CA ARG A 51 8.76 -21.65 10.36
C ARG A 51 7.64 -21.01 9.53
N PHE A 52 7.97 -20.45 8.36
CA PHE A 52 6.95 -19.90 7.46
C PHE A 52 5.92 -20.96 7.04
N ILE A 53 6.37 -22.13 6.56
CA ILE A 53 5.50 -23.24 6.16
C ILE A 53 4.63 -23.75 7.31
N ASP A 54 5.22 -23.98 8.47
CA ASP A 54 4.54 -24.51 9.66
C ASP A 54 3.47 -23.51 10.15
N SER A 55 3.75 -22.21 10.07
CA SER A 55 2.79 -21.15 10.43
C SER A 55 1.65 -20.95 9.42
N LEU A 56 1.75 -21.39 8.16
CA LEU A 56 0.71 -21.17 7.13
C LEU A 56 -0.67 -21.73 7.53
N GLU A 57 -0.74 -22.75 8.40
CA GLU A 57 -2.01 -23.25 8.92
C GLU A 57 -2.78 -22.19 9.76
N ALA A 58 -2.08 -21.25 10.39
CA ALA A 58 -2.71 -20.12 11.08
C ALA A 58 -3.47 -19.19 10.12
N ALA A 59 -2.99 -19.01 8.87
CA ALA A 59 -3.66 -18.20 7.86
C ALA A 59 -4.96 -18.84 7.34
N ASN A 60 -5.03 -20.18 7.29
CA ASN A 60 -6.27 -20.90 6.94
C ASN A 60 -7.40 -20.67 7.98
N ASN A 61 -7.02 -20.33 9.22
CA ASN A 61 -7.94 -20.07 10.33
C ASN A 61 -8.27 -18.57 10.51
N ALA A 62 -7.77 -17.69 9.64
CA ALA A 62 -8.10 -16.26 9.67
C ALA A 62 -9.57 -16.02 9.24
N SER A 63 -10.38 -15.51 10.16
CA SER A 63 -11.81 -15.29 9.92
C SER A 63 -12.04 -13.93 9.24
N ILE A 64 -12.25 -13.95 7.92
CA ILE A 64 -12.48 -12.75 7.13
C ILE A 64 -13.97 -12.41 7.10
N ASP A 65 -14.36 -11.29 7.71
CA ASP A 65 -15.73 -10.78 7.60
C ASP A 65 -16.04 -10.34 6.16
N ARG A 66 -17.14 -10.86 5.62
CA ARG A 66 -17.61 -10.56 4.26
C ARG A 66 -18.54 -9.33 4.23
N CYS A 67 -18.98 -8.85 5.40
CA CYS A 67 -19.90 -7.72 5.56
C CYS A 67 -19.14 -6.43 5.88
N ILE A 68 -18.40 -5.90 4.89
CA ILE A 68 -17.51 -4.74 5.08
C ILE A 68 -18.21 -3.39 5.35
N VAL A 69 -19.55 -3.32 5.28
CA VAL A 69 -20.36 -2.10 5.46
C VAL A 69 -21.44 -2.32 6.51
N ILE A 70 -21.72 -1.34 7.37
CA ILE A 70 -22.92 -1.34 8.22
C ILE A 70 -24.19 -1.34 7.34
N HIS A 71 -25.17 -2.17 7.70
CA HIS A 71 -26.48 -2.18 7.03
C HIS A 71 -27.24 -0.89 7.33
N ARG A 72 -27.48 -0.07 6.29
CA ARG A 72 -27.92 1.34 6.37
C ARG A 72 -26.86 2.27 7.00
N ALA A 73 -25.64 2.20 6.49
CA ALA A 73 -24.70 3.31 6.64
C ALA A 73 -25.21 4.57 5.91
N ASP A 74 -25.17 5.70 6.59
CA ASP A 74 -25.52 7.03 6.04
C ASP A 74 -24.34 7.64 5.28
N SER A 75 -23.10 7.30 5.66
CA SER A 75 -21.89 7.66 4.91
C SER A 75 -20.94 6.47 4.72
N ILE A 76 -20.17 6.52 3.64
CA ILE A 76 -19.10 5.60 3.30
C ILE A 76 -17.89 6.41 2.86
N GLU A 77 -16.77 6.23 3.56
CA GLU A 77 -15.47 6.87 3.28
C GLU A 77 -14.44 5.78 2.91
N LEU A 78 -13.54 6.09 1.98
CA LEU A 78 -12.45 5.21 1.56
C LEU A 78 -11.10 5.78 2.00
N HIS A 79 -10.32 5.01 2.76
CA HIS A 79 -9.02 5.42 3.28
C HIS A 79 -7.91 4.54 2.70
N ALA A 80 -7.07 5.14 1.85
CA ALA A 80 -5.97 4.47 1.17
C ALA A 80 -4.62 4.88 1.80
N PHE A 81 -3.97 3.94 2.47
CA PHE A 81 -2.66 4.09 3.08
C PHE A 81 -1.59 3.59 2.13
N SER A 82 -0.42 4.23 2.05
CA SER A 82 0.73 3.63 1.37
C SER A 82 2.04 3.84 2.11
N ASP A 83 2.97 2.92 1.86
CA ASP A 83 4.36 2.93 2.32
C ASP A 83 5.25 2.31 1.24
N ALA A 84 6.54 2.66 1.26
CA ALA A 84 7.55 1.97 0.49
C ALA A 84 8.89 1.84 1.22
N SER A 85 9.29 0.59 1.47
CA SER A 85 10.63 0.24 1.94
C SER A 85 11.59 -0.02 0.76
N GLU A 86 12.88 -0.18 1.07
CA GLU A 86 13.92 -0.63 0.13
C GLU A 86 13.59 -1.97 -0.56
N LYS A 87 12.81 -2.83 0.09
CA LYS A 87 12.60 -4.24 -0.31
C LYS A 87 11.34 -4.40 -1.14
N ALA A 88 10.25 -3.80 -0.67
CA ALA A 88 8.95 -3.84 -1.30
C ALA A 88 8.13 -2.62 -0.88
N TYR A 89 7.10 -2.34 -1.66
CA TYR A 89 6.17 -1.26 -1.44
C TYR A 89 4.75 -1.78 -1.50
N GLY A 90 3.86 -1.09 -0.81
CA GLY A 90 2.50 -1.55 -0.60
C GLY A 90 1.52 -0.42 -0.36
N SER A 91 0.26 -0.76 -0.50
CA SER A 91 -0.83 0.07 -0.03
C SER A 91 -2.05 -0.78 0.29
N SER A 92 -2.77 -0.38 1.32
CA SER A 92 -3.98 -1.01 1.85
C SER A 92 -5.12 0.00 1.84
N ILE A 93 -6.33 -0.48 1.53
CA ILE A 93 -7.53 0.34 1.39
C ILE A 93 -8.59 -0.16 2.35
N TYR A 94 -9.04 0.74 3.22
CA TYR A 94 -10.08 0.51 4.20
C TYR A 94 -11.36 1.22 3.76
N LEU A 95 -12.49 0.58 3.99
CA LEU A 95 -13.80 1.20 3.92
C LEU A 95 -14.23 1.50 5.35
N LYS A 96 -14.52 2.77 5.62
CA LYS A 96 -15.17 3.25 6.84
C LYS A 96 -16.64 3.49 6.50
N SER A 97 -17.53 2.92 7.30
CA SER A 97 -18.98 3.10 7.16
C SER A 97 -19.55 3.61 8.48
N ILE A 98 -20.45 4.59 8.40
CA ILE A 98 -21.04 5.26 9.57
C ILE A 98 -22.56 5.12 9.54
N SER A 99 -23.13 4.60 10.63
CA SER A 99 -24.57 4.49 10.88
C SER A 99 -25.19 5.85 11.23
N ALA A 100 -26.49 6.03 10.96
CA ALA A 100 -27.29 7.16 11.47
C ALA A 100 -27.21 7.33 13.00
N LEU A 101 -26.88 6.25 13.72
CA LEU A 101 -26.70 6.21 15.18
C LEU A 101 -25.26 6.54 15.65
N GLY A 102 -24.36 6.88 14.73
CA GLY A 102 -22.95 7.17 15.02
C GLY A 102 -22.06 5.93 15.19
N GLU A 103 -22.59 4.72 14.98
CA GLU A 103 -21.78 3.49 14.94
C GLU A 103 -20.83 3.53 13.74
N VAL A 104 -19.54 3.31 13.97
CA VAL A 104 -18.51 3.27 12.92
C VAL A 104 -17.97 1.86 12.77
N LYS A 105 -17.90 1.36 11.52
CA LYS A 105 -17.20 0.12 11.18
C LYS A 105 -16.16 0.39 10.12
N VAL A 106 -14.93 -0.06 10.37
CA VAL A 106 -13.78 0.03 9.47
C VAL A 106 -13.33 -1.38 9.13
N CYS A 107 -13.11 -1.67 7.85
CA CYS A 107 -12.62 -2.96 7.37
C CYS A 107 -11.63 -2.80 6.22
N LEU A 108 -10.57 -3.60 6.21
CA LEU A 108 -9.70 -3.77 5.05
C LEU A 108 -10.50 -4.37 3.88
N VAL A 109 -10.53 -3.66 2.74
CA VAL A 109 -11.21 -4.12 1.51
C VAL A 109 -10.23 -4.84 0.59
N THR A 110 -9.05 -4.26 0.40
CA THR A 110 -8.04 -4.75 -0.54
C THR A 110 -6.66 -4.19 -0.20
N SER A 111 -5.61 -4.91 -0.59
CA SER A 111 -4.25 -4.38 -0.58
C SER A 111 -3.46 -4.82 -1.81
N LYS A 112 -2.30 -4.19 -2.06
CA LYS A 112 -1.45 -4.54 -3.20
C LYS A 112 0.02 -4.27 -2.91
N SER A 113 0.85 -5.32 -2.89
CA SER A 113 2.31 -5.20 -2.82
C SER A 113 3.01 -5.67 -4.09
N ARG A 114 4.08 -4.97 -4.48
CA ARG A 114 4.99 -5.41 -5.55
C ARG A 114 6.44 -5.18 -5.15
N VAL A 115 7.31 -5.98 -5.78
CA VAL A 115 8.73 -5.66 -5.98
C VAL A 115 8.84 -4.88 -7.29
N SER A 116 9.81 -3.97 -7.41
CA SER A 116 9.87 -2.94 -8.46
C SER A 116 10.25 -3.47 -9.85
N PRO A 117 9.69 -2.97 -10.98
CA PRO A 117 8.42 -2.25 -11.24
C PRO A 117 7.65 -2.96 -12.41
N LEU A 118 6.93 -2.41 -13.42
CA LEU A 118 6.39 -1.09 -13.81
C LEU A 118 5.21 -1.29 -14.79
N LYS A 119 4.03 -0.68 -14.57
CA LYS A 119 3.09 -0.19 -15.64
C LYS A 119 1.92 0.60 -15.01
N GLN A 120 1.35 1.56 -15.74
CA GLN A 120 0.25 2.45 -15.32
C GLN A 120 -1.06 2.17 -16.08
N ILE A 121 -2.19 2.52 -15.46
CA ILE A 121 -3.58 2.56 -15.99
C ILE A 121 -4.23 3.87 -15.45
N SER A 122 -5.50 4.18 -15.76
CA SER A 122 -6.25 5.38 -15.30
C SER A 122 -7.36 5.06 -14.27
N ILE A 123 -8.11 6.08 -13.80
CA ILE A 123 -9.20 5.97 -12.80
C ILE A 123 -10.50 6.59 -13.36
N PRO A 124 -11.68 5.96 -13.23
CA PRO A 124 -12.96 6.62 -13.44
C PRO A 124 -13.38 7.41 -12.19
N ARG A 125 -13.76 8.68 -12.35
CA ARG A 125 -14.32 9.51 -11.26
C ARG A 125 -15.79 9.16 -11.01
N LEU A 126 -16.12 8.63 -9.83
CA LEU A 126 -17.48 8.38 -9.36
C LEU A 126 -17.57 8.65 -7.84
N GLU A 127 -18.22 9.76 -7.49
CA GLU A 127 -19.03 10.09 -6.28
C GLU A 127 -18.59 9.64 -4.86
N LEU A 128 -17.43 9.03 -4.68
CA LEU A 128 -16.93 8.53 -3.40
C LEU A 128 -16.01 9.54 -2.71
N SER A 129 -16.16 9.70 -1.39
CA SER A 129 -15.19 10.41 -0.53
C SER A 129 -13.97 9.52 -0.31
N VAL A 130 -12.81 9.96 -0.78
CA VAL A 130 -11.55 9.20 -0.71
C VAL A 130 -10.46 10.03 -0.02
N HIS A 131 -9.72 9.40 0.88
CA HIS A 131 -8.67 9.99 1.71
C HIS A 131 -7.38 9.18 1.55
N PHE A 132 -6.26 9.87 1.38
CA PHE A 132 -4.94 9.30 1.09
C PHE A 132 -3.99 9.58 2.25
N TRP A 133 -3.29 8.56 2.74
CA TRP A 133 -2.51 8.62 3.97
C TRP A 133 -1.07 8.17 3.73
N SER A 134 -0.12 9.05 4.06
CA SER A 134 1.33 8.76 4.01
C SER A 134 2.00 9.24 5.28
N ASP A 135 2.96 8.47 5.76
CA ASP A 135 3.85 8.83 6.86
C ASP A 135 5.05 9.68 6.44
N SER A 136 5.37 9.71 5.14
CA SER A 136 6.37 10.62 4.59
C SER A 136 5.87 12.07 4.60
N THR A 137 6.24 12.81 5.66
CA THR A 137 6.01 14.26 5.81
C THR A 137 6.51 15.06 4.60
N VAL A 138 7.63 14.64 4.00
CA VAL A 138 8.19 15.22 2.77
C VAL A 138 7.26 15.06 1.58
N VAL A 139 6.62 13.89 1.41
CA VAL A 139 5.64 13.64 0.34
C VAL A 139 4.37 14.46 0.57
N ILE A 140 3.84 14.50 1.80
CA ILE A 140 2.68 15.33 2.14
C ILE A 140 2.95 16.81 1.90
N SER A 141 4.12 17.33 2.30
CA SER A 141 4.51 18.73 2.04
C SER A 141 4.62 19.03 0.53
N ARG A 142 5.26 18.14 -0.25
CA ARG A 142 5.35 18.26 -1.72
C ARG A 142 3.98 18.25 -2.41
N ILE A 143 2.99 17.53 -1.86
CA ILE A 143 1.62 17.48 -2.42
C ILE A 143 0.81 18.74 -2.10
N HIS A 144 1.10 19.43 -0.98
CA HIS A 144 0.44 20.68 -0.61
C HIS A 144 1.00 21.91 -1.34
N GLN A 145 2.29 21.90 -1.72
CA GLN A 145 2.96 22.93 -2.52
C GLN A 145 2.41 23.02 -3.95
N GLU A 146 2.64 24.15 -4.64
CA GLU A 146 2.34 24.24 -6.07
C GLU A 146 3.37 23.47 -6.91
N SER A 147 2.91 22.80 -7.98
CA SER A 147 3.81 22.03 -8.85
C SER A 147 4.95 22.88 -9.46
N ARG A 148 4.78 24.20 -9.58
CA ARG A 148 5.78 25.15 -10.10
C ARG A 148 6.96 25.42 -9.15
N GLU A 149 6.81 25.10 -7.86
CA GLU A 149 7.83 25.34 -6.82
C GLU A 149 8.77 24.13 -6.65
N LEU A 150 8.52 23.04 -7.38
CA LEU A 150 9.22 21.75 -7.27
C LEU A 150 10.15 21.49 -8.47
N LYS A 151 11.24 20.72 -8.24
CA LYS A 151 12.11 20.20 -9.30
C LYS A 151 11.26 19.42 -10.33
N THR A 152 11.49 19.61 -11.64
CA THR A 152 10.61 19.17 -12.75
C THR A 152 10.10 17.73 -12.65
N PHE A 153 10.95 16.81 -12.20
CA PHE A 153 10.63 15.39 -12.03
C PHE A 153 9.58 15.11 -10.93
N VAL A 154 9.58 15.91 -9.86
CA VAL A 154 8.59 15.87 -8.78
C VAL A 154 7.35 16.67 -9.19
N ALA A 155 7.53 17.85 -9.79
CA ALA A 155 6.45 18.68 -10.36
C ALA A 155 5.53 17.89 -11.30
N ASN A 156 6.11 17.11 -12.22
CA ASN A 156 5.38 16.26 -13.18
C ASN A 156 4.57 15.14 -12.51
N ARG A 157 4.87 14.78 -11.26
CA ARG A 157 4.13 13.78 -10.48
C ARG A 157 3.05 14.43 -9.60
N VAL A 158 3.39 15.51 -8.91
CA VAL A 158 2.44 16.28 -8.08
C VAL A 158 1.32 16.86 -8.95
N SER A 159 1.64 17.33 -10.17
CA SER A 159 0.63 17.73 -11.16
C SER A 159 -0.32 16.59 -11.54
N LYS A 160 0.17 15.34 -11.65
CA LYS A 160 -0.69 14.16 -11.87
C LYS A 160 -1.57 13.84 -10.66
N ILE A 161 -1.08 14.03 -9.43
CA ILE A 161 -1.94 13.95 -8.22
C ILE A 161 -3.03 15.02 -8.25
N HIS A 162 -2.69 16.28 -8.52
CA HIS A 162 -3.66 17.40 -8.57
C HIS A 162 -4.68 17.27 -9.71
N GLN A 163 -4.37 16.50 -10.77
CA GLN A 163 -5.33 16.13 -11.82
C GLN A 163 -6.31 15.01 -11.40
N LEU A 164 -5.96 14.20 -10.39
CA LEU A 164 -6.71 13.02 -9.95
C LEU A 164 -7.45 13.22 -8.62
N SER A 165 -7.01 14.16 -7.78
CA SER A 165 -7.48 14.41 -6.41
C SER A 165 -7.24 15.87 -5.99
N SER A 166 -8.03 16.40 -5.05
CA SER A 166 -7.71 17.68 -4.39
C SER A 166 -6.66 17.48 -3.29
N ARG A 167 -6.00 18.57 -2.85
CA ARG A 167 -4.93 18.50 -1.83
C ARG A 167 -5.47 18.09 -0.47
N ASP A 168 -6.68 18.54 -0.15
CA ASP A 168 -7.42 18.30 1.11
C ASP A 168 -7.81 16.82 1.30
N GLN A 169 -7.59 15.97 0.29
CA GLN A 169 -7.72 14.52 0.39
C GLN A 169 -6.47 13.84 0.94
N TRP A 170 -5.34 14.55 1.12
CA TRP A 170 -4.04 13.97 1.49
C TRP A 170 -3.64 14.32 2.92
N HIS A 171 -3.36 13.29 3.73
CA HIS A 171 -3.16 13.40 5.17
C HIS A 171 -1.86 12.72 5.61
N HIS A 172 -1.25 13.26 6.67
CA HIS A 172 -0.13 12.61 7.35
C HIS A 172 -0.61 11.55 8.35
N ILE A 173 0.19 10.51 8.56
CA ILE A 173 0.00 9.50 9.62
C ILE A 173 1.34 9.13 10.25
N ALA A 174 1.37 8.70 11.52
CA ALA A 174 2.57 8.10 12.10
C ALA A 174 2.86 6.73 11.46
N SER A 175 4.12 6.37 11.21
CA SER A 175 4.46 5.07 10.61
C SER A 175 3.97 3.88 11.44
N GLU A 176 3.95 4.02 12.76
CA GLU A 176 3.43 3.03 13.72
C GLU A 176 1.91 2.83 13.59
N GLN A 177 1.21 3.74 12.90
CA GLN A 177 -0.21 3.67 12.58
C GLN A 177 -0.46 3.45 11.09
N ASN A 178 0.58 3.25 10.27
CA ASN A 178 0.47 3.06 8.83
C ASN A 178 0.36 1.56 8.47
N PRO A 179 -0.85 1.00 8.20
CA PRO A 179 -0.98 -0.41 7.86
C PRO A 179 -0.28 -0.80 6.55
N ALA A 180 0.15 0.15 5.73
CA ALA A 180 0.94 -0.15 4.54
C ALA A 180 2.41 -0.52 4.85
N ASP A 181 2.96 -0.08 6.00
CA ASP A 181 4.29 -0.49 6.47
C ASP A 181 4.34 -1.99 6.79
N VAL A 182 3.28 -2.50 7.44
CA VAL A 182 3.05 -3.94 7.67
C VAL A 182 3.08 -4.72 6.34
N LEU A 183 2.49 -4.16 5.29
CA LEU A 183 2.46 -4.73 3.94
C LEU A 183 3.78 -4.61 3.17
N SER A 184 4.59 -3.58 3.45
CA SER A 184 5.89 -3.35 2.78
C SER A 184 7.01 -4.21 3.38
N ARG A 185 6.98 -4.40 4.71
CA ARG A 185 7.90 -5.28 5.46
C ARG A 185 7.54 -6.74 5.29
N GLY A 186 6.24 -7.05 5.34
CA GLY A 186 5.70 -8.40 5.35
C GLY A 186 5.79 -9.08 6.72
N LEU A 187 4.81 -9.93 7.02
CA LEU A 187 4.66 -10.66 8.28
C LEU A 187 4.58 -12.16 8.06
N LEU A 188 4.85 -12.94 9.11
CA LEU A 188 4.49 -14.35 9.15
C LEU A 188 2.97 -14.53 9.33
N PRO A 189 2.39 -15.63 8.84
CA PRO A 189 0.99 -16.01 9.06
C PRO A 189 0.48 -15.89 10.50
N GLU A 190 1.30 -16.28 11.48
CA GLU A 190 0.99 -16.22 12.91
C GLU A 190 0.95 -14.78 13.46
N GLU A 191 1.78 -13.89 12.90
CA GLU A 191 1.82 -12.47 13.25
C GLU A 191 0.64 -11.73 12.61
N LEU A 192 0.35 -12.00 11.32
CA LEU A 192 -0.74 -11.36 10.59
C LEU A 192 -2.13 -11.69 11.14
N ARG A 193 -2.32 -12.91 11.69
CA ARG A 193 -3.62 -13.32 12.27
C ARG A 193 -4.05 -12.42 13.43
N ASP A 194 -3.09 -11.97 14.24
CA ASP A 194 -3.34 -11.24 15.49
C ASP A 194 -3.11 -9.71 15.34
N ASP A 195 -2.74 -9.25 14.14
CA ASP A 195 -2.49 -7.83 13.83
C ASP A 195 -3.80 -7.04 13.65
N SER A 196 -4.23 -6.36 14.71
CA SER A 196 -5.45 -5.53 14.68
C SER A 196 -5.33 -4.31 13.74
N LEU A 197 -4.13 -3.74 13.57
CA LEU A 197 -3.91 -2.58 12.69
C LEU A 197 -4.15 -2.97 11.23
N TRP A 198 -3.74 -4.18 10.84
CA TRP A 198 -4.00 -4.71 9.50
C TRP A 198 -5.49 -4.94 9.23
N TRP A 199 -6.22 -5.60 10.14
CA TRP A 199 -7.62 -5.97 9.88
C TRP A 199 -8.62 -4.82 10.06
N HIS A 200 -8.43 -3.99 11.09
CA HIS A 200 -9.37 -2.93 11.49
C HIS A 200 -8.91 -1.51 11.10
N GLY A 201 -7.65 -1.34 10.72
CA GLY A 201 -7.06 -0.03 10.46
C GLY A 201 -6.68 0.73 11.74
N PRO A 202 -6.04 1.91 11.61
CA PRO A 202 -5.65 2.72 12.76
C PRO A 202 -6.85 3.35 13.47
N GLU A 203 -6.77 3.50 14.79
CA GLU A 203 -7.85 3.99 15.66
C GLU A 203 -8.46 5.34 15.24
N LEU A 204 -7.67 6.19 14.54
CA LEU A 204 -8.15 7.46 13.99
C LEU A 204 -9.31 7.29 12.98
N LEU A 205 -9.45 6.12 12.34
CA LEU A 205 -10.57 5.83 11.44
C LEU A 205 -11.89 5.54 12.18
N LEU A 206 -11.81 5.17 13.46
CA LEU A 206 -12.98 5.00 14.33
C LEU A 206 -13.57 6.35 14.78
N GLN A 207 -12.80 7.44 14.61
CA GLN A 207 -13.23 8.79 14.98
C GLN A 207 -14.15 9.39 13.91
N SER A 208 -15.17 10.14 14.35
CA SER A 208 -16.11 10.84 13.48
C SER A 208 -15.47 12.00 12.71
N THR A 209 -14.31 12.49 13.13
CA THR A 209 -13.55 13.53 12.45
C THR A 209 -12.06 13.35 12.73
N TYR A 210 -11.25 13.25 11.68
CA TYR A 210 -9.79 13.25 11.75
C TYR A 210 -9.25 14.67 11.52
N SER A 211 -8.19 15.06 12.24
CA SER A 211 -7.61 16.41 12.12
C SER A 211 -6.89 16.56 10.78
N THR A 212 -7.53 17.25 9.84
CA THR A 212 -7.09 17.49 8.45
C THR A 212 -5.84 18.37 8.30
N THR A 213 -5.17 18.72 9.40
CA THR A 213 -4.13 19.75 9.45
C THR A 213 -3.02 19.38 10.44
N VAL A 214 -2.12 18.50 9.99
CA VAL A 214 -0.70 18.64 10.35
C VAL A 214 -0.08 19.54 9.30
N ILE A 215 -0.06 20.86 9.56
CA ILE A 215 0.76 21.78 8.79
C ILE A 215 2.21 21.48 9.17
N VAL A 216 2.85 20.58 8.41
CA VAL A 216 4.29 20.35 8.50
C VAL A 216 4.95 21.64 8.01
N GLU A 217 5.43 22.47 8.95
CA GLU A 217 6.31 23.58 8.62
C GLU A 217 7.47 23.04 7.76
N PRO A 218 7.84 23.71 6.66
CA PRO A 218 8.81 23.17 5.73
C PRO A 218 10.18 23.07 6.41
N THR A 219 10.54 21.85 6.82
CA THR A 219 11.90 21.51 7.24
C THR A 219 12.89 21.99 6.18
N GLN A 220 14.06 22.44 6.62
CA GLN A 220 15.01 23.12 5.74
C GLN A 220 15.43 22.25 4.55
N ARG A 221 15.97 22.89 3.51
CA ARG A 221 16.26 22.28 2.19
C ARG A 221 17.32 21.17 2.28
N ASP A 222 16.91 19.97 2.68
CA ASP A 222 17.74 18.77 2.66
C ASP A 222 17.89 18.28 1.21
N ASP A 223 19.08 18.48 0.66
CA ASP A 223 19.39 18.32 -0.78
C ASP A 223 19.67 16.85 -1.17
N PHE A 224 18.89 15.92 -0.62
CA PHE A 224 18.99 14.47 -0.89
C PHE A 224 18.30 14.08 -2.21
N ASP A 225 18.77 14.64 -3.32
CA ASP A 225 18.46 14.15 -4.66
C ASP A 225 19.28 12.89 -4.97
N CYS A 226 18.73 11.71 -4.69
CA CYS A 226 19.28 10.47 -5.24
C CYS A 226 18.80 10.27 -6.69
N GLU A 227 19.43 10.96 -7.66
CA GLU A 227 19.11 10.84 -9.10
C GLU A 227 19.41 9.45 -9.68
N LEU A 228 18.57 8.45 -9.38
CA LEU A 228 18.58 7.16 -10.06
C LEU A 228 17.95 7.28 -11.46
N ARG A 229 18.75 7.85 -12.38
CA ARG A 229 18.44 7.98 -13.82
C ARG A 229 18.25 6.61 -14.49
N VAL A 230 17.01 6.14 -14.55
CA VAL A 230 16.62 5.01 -15.40
C VAL A 230 16.01 5.57 -16.69
N SER A 231 16.62 5.25 -17.84
CA SER A 231 16.17 5.75 -19.15
C SER A 231 14.84 5.11 -19.58
N GLU A 232 13.75 5.83 -19.39
CA GLU A 232 12.42 5.41 -19.80
C GLU A 232 12.25 5.60 -21.32
N ARG A 233 12.09 4.50 -22.08
CA ARG A 233 11.84 4.57 -23.53
C ARG A 233 10.36 4.86 -23.78
N THR A 234 10.08 5.96 -24.46
CA THR A 234 8.74 6.35 -24.92
C THR A 234 8.11 5.22 -25.74
N LEU A 235 6.88 4.84 -25.38
CA LEU A 235 5.98 4.05 -26.21
C LEU A 235 4.62 4.75 -26.25
N GLU A 236 4.03 4.82 -27.44
CA GLU A 236 2.92 5.71 -27.75
C GLU A 236 1.61 5.27 -27.08
N THR A 237 0.79 6.24 -26.68
CA THR A 237 -0.45 5.99 -25.94
C THR A 237 -1.63 5.86 -26.91
N SER A 238 -1.95 4.64 -27.32
CA SER A 238 -3.18 4.35 -28.07
C SER A 238 -4.42 4.44 -27.16
N LEU A 239 -5.46 5.13 -27.65
CA LEU A 239 -6.73 5.31 -26.97
C LEU A 239 -7.51 3.99 -26.89
N LEU A 240 -7.76 3.47 -25.69
CA LEU A 240 -8.79 2.45 -25.47
C LEU A 240 -9.64 2.74 -24.23
N THR A 241 -10.95 2.73 -24.46
CA THR A 241 -12.02 2.88 -23.48
C THR A 241 -12.37 1.54 -22.84
N SER A 242 -12.62 1.51 -21.53
CA SER A 242 -13.71 0.72 -20.92
C SER A 242 -13.88 1.10 -19.44
N LYS A 243 -15.06 0.77 -18.88
CA LYS A 243 -15.38 1.02 -17.47
C LYS A 243 -14.72 -0.06 -16.59
N ASN A 244 -13.71 0.30 -15.82
CA ASN A 244 -13.20 -0.50 -14.70
C ASN A 244 -12.67 0.41 -13.60
N PHE A 245 -13.01 0.11 -12.34
CA PHE A 245 -12.56 0.84 -11.16
C PHE A 245 -11.37 0.11 -10.54
N ASP A 246 -10.14 0.52 -10.88
CA ASP A 246 -8.91 -0.12 -10.41
C ASP A 246 -8.11 0.81 -9.49
N PHE A 247 -8.37 0.74 -8.18
CA PHE A 247 -7.66 1.46 -7.11
C PHE A 247 -6.13 1.46 -7.26
N SER A 248 -5.62 0.34 -7.75
CA SER A 248 -4.27 0.12 -8.30
C SER A 248 -3.66 1.37 -8.94
N THR A 249 -4.38 2.18 -9.72
CA THR A 249 -3.82 3.38 -10.36
C THR A 249 -3.45 4.49 -9.38
N ILE A 250 -4.28 4.76 -8.36
CA ILE A 250 -3.93 5.76 -7.33
C ILE A 250 -2.70 5.25 -6.58
N LEU A 251 -2.73 3.97 -6.20
CA LEU A 251 -1.58 3.25 -5.66
C LEU A 251 -0.32 3.43 -6.53
N TRP A 252 -0.37 3.18 -7.83
CA TRP A 252 0.76 3.34 -8.75
C TRP A 252 1.29 4.77 -8.76
N THR A 253 0.42 5.77 -8.73
CA THR A 253 0.83 7.18 -8.77
C THR A 253 1.46 7.59 -7.43
N PHE A 254 0.86 7.18 -6.32
CA PHE A 254 1.29 7.43 -4.94
C PHE A 254 2.63 6.77 -4.63
N ILE A 255 2.75 5.46 -4.88
CA ILE A 255 3.98 4.68 -4.72
C ILE A 255 5.14 5.25 -5.56
N ILE A 256 4.87 5.69 -6.81
CA ILE A 256 5.90 6.28 -7.70
C ILE A 256 6.36 7.68 -7.24
N ILE A 257 5.69 8.27 -6.23
CA ILE A 257 6.10 9.52 -5.57
C ILE A 257 6.88 9.26 -4.27
N ILE A 258 6.65 8.14 -3.59
CA ILE A 258 7.45 7.72 -2.42
C ILE A 258 8.78 7.10 -2.87
N LEU A 259 8.80 6.31 -3.96
CA LEU A 259 9.97 5.50 -4.35
C LEU A 259 10.97 6.10 -5.36
N LYS A 260 10.65 7.24 -5.97
CA LYS A 260 11.45 7.82 -7.05
C LYS A 260 11.30 9.33 -7.13
#